data_AF-W4SDI2-F1
#
_entry.id   AF-W4SDI2-F1
#
_cell.length_a   1.000
_cell.length_b   1.000
_cell.length_c   1.000
_cell.angle_alpha   90.00
_cell.angle_beta   90.00
_cell.angle_gamma   90.00
#
_symmetry.space_group_name_H-M   'P 1'
#
loop_
_entity.id
_entity.type
_entity.pdbx_description
1 polymer ?
#
loop_
_entity_poly.entity_id
_entity_poly.type
_entity_poly.pdbx_seq_one_letter_code
_entity_poly.pdbx_strand_id
1 'polypeptide(L)'
;MRQLACTLALALACGPLMAQETSYGPRLEGFDYPYPVKTFAFTSQRQPLEMAYLDVAPTGKPNGHTAVLLHGRTSAPPPGSRPLPR
;
A
#
# COMPACT_ATOMS: atom_id res chain seq x y z
N MET A 1 -2.20 -38.57 35.36
CA MET A 1 -2.63 -38.71 33.94
C MET A 1 -3.51 -37.57 33.42
N ARG A 2 -4.43 -36.97 34.19
CA ARG A 2 -5.25 -35.82 33.73
C ARG A 2 -4.45 -34.53 33.45
N GLN A 3 -3.35 -34.28 34.15
CA GLN A 3 -2.55 -33.06 34.00
C GLN A 3 -1.66 -33.06 32.75
N LEU A 4 -1.21 -34.24 32.30
CA LEU A 4 -0.47 -34.39 31.04
C LEU A 4 -1.36 -34.17 29.81
N ALA A 5 -2.65 -34.45 29.92
CA ALA A 5 -3.61 -34.20 28.84
C ALA A 5 -3.86 -32.68 28.65
N CYS A 6 -3.89 -31.90 29.74
CA CYS A 6 -4.07 -30.44 29.66
C CYS A 6 -2.85 -29.71 29.09
N THR A 7 -1.63 -30.18 29.36
CA THR A 7 -0.41 -29.53 28.82
C THR A 7 -0.21 -29.82 27.33
N LEU A 8 -0.62 -31.00 26.86
CA LEU A 8 -0.55 -31.33 25.43
C LEU A 8 -1.58 -30.52 24.60
N ALA A 9 -2.76 -30.25 25.15
CA ALA A 9 -3.79 -29.46 24.47
C ALA A 9 -3.41 -27.97 24.29
N LEU A 10 -2.64 -27.39 25.21
CA LEU A 10 -2.24 -25.98 25.13
C LEU A 10 -1.14 -25.74 24.08
N ALA A 11 -0.29 -26.75 23.82
CA ALA A 11 0.78 -26.65 22.82
C ALA A 11 0.26 -26.70 21.37
N LEU A 12 -0.88 -27.34 21.11
CA LEU A 12 -1.48 -27.40 19.76
C LEU A 12 -2.27 -26.13 19.37
N ALA A 13 -2.57 -25.23 20.32
CA ALA A 13 -3.32 -24.00 20.03
C ALA A 13 -2.43 -22.84 19.53
N CYS A 14 -1.11 -22.97 19.60
CA CYS A 14 -0.16 -21.93 19.18
C CYS A 14 0.45 -22.28 17.81
N GLY A 15 -0.39 -22.35 16.78
CA GLY A 15 0.09 -22.35 15.39
C GLY A 15 0.71 -20.98 15.06
N PRO A 16 1.74 -20.90 14.20
CA PRO A 16 2.35 -19.63 13.87
C PRO A 16 1.34 -18.77 13.10
N LEU A 17 1.05 -17.58 13.63
CA LEU A 17 0.38 -16.53 12.87
C LEU A 17 1.39 -16.05 11.81
N MET A 18 1.35 -16.64 10.62
CA MET A 18 2.12 -16.15 9.49
C MET A 18 1.61 -14.73 9.19
N ALA A 19 2.47 -13.74 9.39
CA ALA A 19 2.21 -12.40 8.90
C ALA A 19 2.15 -12.49 7.37
N GLN A 20 0.97 -12.28 6.79
CA GLN A 20 0.80 -12.23 5.35
C GLN A 20 1.48 -10.95 4.86
N GLU A 21 2.65 -11.08 4.25
CA GLU A 21 3.32 -9.94 3.62
C GLU A 21 2.61 -9.66 2.29
N THR A 22 1.75 -8.64 2.28
CA THR A 22 1.12 -8.17 1.04
C THR A 22 2.18 -7.45 0.22
N SER A 23 2.61 -8.10 -0.86
CA SER A 23 3.45 -7.45 -1.86
C SER A 23 2.55 -6.67 -2.82
N TYR A 24 2.84 -5.38 -2.97
CA TYR A 24 2.20 -4.54 -3.97
C TYR A 24 3.08 -4.48 -5.22
N GLY A 25 2.43 -4.31 -6.37
CA GLY A 25 3.16 -4.04 -7.60
C GLY A 25 3.86 -2.66 -7.58
N PRO A 26 4.68 -2.36 -8.60
CA PRO A 26 5.47 -1.13 -8.66
C PRO A 26 4.62 0.15 -8.69
N ARG A 27 3.33 0.05 -9.03
CA ARG A 27 2.36 1.16 -9.00
C ARG A 27 1.33 1.00 -7.88
N LEU A 28 1.68 0.27 -6.81
CA LEU A 28 0.80 -0.08 -5.70
C LEU A 28 -0.42 -0.93 -6.13
N GLU A 29 -0.27 -1.74 -7.17
CA GLU A 29 -1.30 -2.69 -7.58
C GLU A 29 -1.64 -3.63 -6.40
N GLY A 30 -2.93 -3.82 -6.13
CA GLY A 30 -3.44 -4.58 -4.99
C GLY A 30 -3.69 -3.74 -3.73
N PHE A 31 -3.39 -2.44 -3.75
CA PHE A 31 -3.79 -1.53 -2.68
C PHE A 31 -5.18 -0.94 -2.97
N ASP A 32 -6.12 -1.14 -2.05
CA ASP A 32 -7.48 -0.63 -2.18
C ASP A 32 -7.58 0.82 -1.67
N TYR A 33 -7.93 1.72 -2.58
CA TYR A 33 -8.21 3.12 -2.24
C TYR A 33 -9.68 3.30 -1.85
N PRO A 34 -10.00 4.18 -0.89
CA PRO A 34 -11.38 4.44 -0.47
C PRO A 34 -12.19 5.23 -1.52
N TYR A 35 -11.55 5.73 -2.57
CA TYR A 35 -12.16 6.49 -3.66
C TYR A 35 -11.62 6.02 -5.01
N PRO A 36 -12.35 6.24 -6.13
CA PRO A 36 -11.89 5.82 -7.46
C PRO A 36 -10.59 6.50 -7.85
N VAL A 37 -9.59 5.69 -8.22
CA VAL A 37 -8.32 6.17 -8.76
C VAL A 37 -8.49 6.58 -10.22
N LYS A 38 -8.08 7.80 -10.55
CA LYS A 38 -7.97 8.32 -11.92
C LYS A 38 -6.51 8.45 -12.32
N THR A 39 -6.24 8.45 -13.62
CA THR A 39 -4.89 8.54 -14.17
C THR A 39 -4.78 9.70 -15.15
N PHE A 40 -3.71 10.49 -15.04
CA PHE A 40 -3.40 11.57 -15.97
C PHE A 40 -2.06 11.29 -16.64
N ALA A 41 -2.07 11.13 -17.97
CA ALA A 41 -0.88 10.91 -18.76
C ALA A 41 -0.29 12.25 -19.24
N PHE A 42 1.02 12.42 -19.08
CA PHE A 42 1.73 13.63 -19.47
C PHE A 42 3.20 13.33 -19.81
N THR A 43 3.89 14.28 -20.44
CA THR A 43 5.33 14.17 -20.69
C THR A 43 6.09 15.13 -19.79
N SER A 44 7.14 14.63 -19.13
CA SER A 44 8.08 15.46 -18.37
C SER A 44 9.49 14.95 -18.57
N GLN A 45 10.47 15.86 -18.66
CA GLN A 45 11.88 15.50 -18.85
C GLN A 45 12.13 14.56 -20.04
N ARG A 46 11.32 14.70 -21.10
CA ARG A 46 11.33 13.85 -22.31
C ARG A 46 10.92 12.39 -22.07
N GLN A 47 10.22 12.11 -20.97
CA GLN A 47 9.68 10.79 -20.65
C GLN A 47 8.15 10.85 -20.58
N PRO A 48 7.44 9.85 -21.16
CA PRO A 48 6.02 9.68 -20.90
C PRO A 48 5.81 9.19 -19.47
N LEU A 49 4.94 9.86 -18.72
CA LEU A 49 4.63 9.57 -17.32
C LEU A 49 3.12 9.48 -17.13
N GLU A 50 2.72 8.82 -16.04
CA GLU A 50 1.33 8.73 -15.60
C GLU A 50 1.24 9.06 -14.12
N MET A 51 0.30 9.92 -13.75
CA MET A 51 0.02 10.27 -12.36
C MET A 51 -1.33 9.70 -11.95
N ALA A 52 -1.33 8.85 -10.92
CA ALA A 52 -2.55 8.43 -10.25
C ALA A 52 -3.02 9.51 -9.27
N TYR A 53 -4.32 9.83 -9.26
CA TYR A 53 -4.92 10.83 -8.35
C TYR A 53 -6.35 10.46 -7.98
N LEU A 54 -6.83 11.04 -6.88
CA LEU A 54 -8.22 10.94 -6.44
C LEU A 54 -8.90 12.29 -6.64
N ASP A 55 -10.11 12.25 -7.20
CA ASP A 55 -10.95 13.43 -7.41
C ASP A 55 -12.30 13.18 -6.74
N VAL A 56 -12.46 13.76 -5.55
CA VAL A 56 -13.56 13.48 -4.63
C VAL A 56 -14.47 14.70 -4.55
N ALA A 57 -15.68 14.56 -5.06
CA ALA A 57 -16.69 15.60 -4.99
C ALA A 57 -17.21 15.79 -3.55
N PRO A 58 -17.58 17.03 -3.15
CA PRO A 58 -18.21 17.27 -1.86
C PRO A 58 -19.57 16.56 -1.77
N THR A 59 -19.88 16.02 -0.59
CA THR A 59 -21.17 15.37 -0.33
C THR A 59 -22.25 16.35 0.18
N GLY A 60 -21.84 17.50 0.71
CA GLY A 60 -22.72 18.58 1.17
C GLY A 60 -22.73 19.80 0.26
N LYS A 61 -23.28 20.92 0.75
CA LYS A 61 -23.27 22.19 0.01
C LYS A 61 -21.81 22.61 -0.28
N PRO A 62 -21.40 22.78 -1.55
CA PRO A 62 -20.04 23.16 -1.88
C PRO A 62 -19.74 24.57 -1.34
N ASN A 63 -18.55 24.73 -0.77
CA ASN A 63 -18.06 26.00 -0.22
C ASN A 63 -17.33 26.87 -1.28
N GLY A 64 -17.24 26.40 -2.53
CA GLY A 64 -16.59 27.12 -3.64
C GLY A 64 -15.07 26.99 -3.68
N HIS A 65 -14.46 26.15 -2.84
CA HIS A 65 -13.01 25.95 -2.79
C HIS A 65 -12.62 24.51 -3.12
N THR A 66 -11.40 24.33 -3.62
CA THR A 66 -10.77 23.03 -3.86
C THR A 66 -9.52 22.89 -2.99
N ALA A 67 -9.42 21.80 -2.25
CA ALA A 67 -8.20 21.43 -1.54
C ALA A 67 -7.39 20.44 -2.39
N VAL A 68 -6.06 20.62 -2.40
CA VAL A 68 -5.13 19.69 -3.06
C VAL A 68 -4.21 19.11 -2.00
N LEU A 69 -4.22 17.79 -1.86
CA LEU A 69 -3.34 17.07 -0.94
C LEU A 69 -2.23 16.42 -1.76
N LEU A 70 -0.98 16.79 -1.46
CA LEU A 70 0.21 16.23 -2.10
C LEU A 70 0.89 15.30 -1.10
N HIS A 71 1.26 14.10 -1.55
CA HIS A 71 1.99 13.16 -0.71
C HIS A 71 3.43 13.63 -0.49
N GLY A 72 4.02 13.27 0.66
CA GLY A 72 5.44 13.49 0.93
C GLY A 72 6.34 12.60 0.07
N ARG A 73 7.66 12.79 0.18
CA ARG A 73 8.65 11.91 -0.46
C ARG A 73 8.61 10.52 0.19
N THR A 74 8.40 9.48 -0.61
CA THR A 74 8.66 8.09 -0.22
C THR A 74 10.13 7.75 -0.48
N SER A 75 10.81 7.17 0.50
CA SER A 75 12.21 6.73 0.39
C SER A 75 12.35 5.41 -0.39
N ALA A 76 11.66 5.28 -1.52
CA ALA A 76 11.85 4.13 -2.38
C ALA A 76 13.23 4.23 -3.04
N PRO A 77 14.08 3.20 -2.94
CA PRO A 77 15.39 3.23 -3.57
C PRO A 77 15.23 3.26 -5.10
N PRO A 78 16.17 3.89 -5.83
CA PRO A 78 16.06 4.01 -7.28
C PRO A 78 16.01 2.63 -7.94
N PRO A 79 15.20 2.46 -9.00
CA PRO A 79 15.15 1.20 -9.74
C PRO A 79 16.56 0.84 -10.23
N GLY A 80 17.03 -0.37 -9.91
CA GLY A 80 18.37 -0.86 -10.26
C GLY A 80 19.41 -0.86 -9.13
N SER A 81 19.05 -0.39 -7.93
CA SER A 81 19.94 -0.43 -6.74
C SER A 81 19.99 -1.82 -6.08
N ARG A 82 20.27 -2.87 -6.86
CA ARG A 82 20.60 -4.19 -6.31
C ARG A 82 21.96 -4.05 -5.60
N PRO A 83 22.09 -4.37 -4.30
CA PRO A 83 23.39 -4.35 -3.66
C PRO A 83 24.28 -5.38 -4.36
N LEU A 84 25.44 -4.94 -4.85
CA LEU A 84 26.45 -5.85 -5.36
C LEU A 84 26.85 -6.81 -4.22
N PRO A 85 26.95 -8.12 -4.47
CA PRO A 85 27.49 -9.04 -3.47
C PRO A 85 28.91 -8.60 -3.12
N ARG A 86 29.20 -8.50 -1.81
CA ARG A 86 30.55 -8.23 -1.31
C ARG A 86 31.48 -9.39 -1.60
#